data_AF-A0A8S2SVA6-F1
#
_entry.id   AF-A0A8S2SVA6-F1
#
_cell.length_a   1.000
_cell.length_b   1.000
_cell.length_c   1.000
_cell.angle_alpha   90.00
_cell.angle_beta   90.00
_cell.angle_gamma   90.00
#
_symmetry.space_group_name_H-M   'P 1'
#
loop_
_entity.id
_entity.type
_entity.pdbx_description
1 polymer ?
#
loop_
_entity_poly.entity_id
_entity_poly.type
_entity_poly.pdbx_seq_one_letter_code
_entity_poly.pdbx_strand_id
1 'polypeptide(L)'
;MGVDLDHRYDRKAVRRAPRSKNLYLLLLVKLYRFLARRTGTKFNKILLKRLFMSNTNRPPLSLSRLVRHMKKKDRENKTAVVVGSITDDARLYEVPKLTVCALHVTEGARARILATGGEILTFDQLALRSPKGKNTVLLQGPRKARKANRYFDSDG
;
A
#
# COMPACT_ATOMS: atom_id res chain seq x y z
N MET A 1 -9.96 41.07 26.36
CA MET A 1 -11.21 40.39 25.95
C MET A 1 -10.87 38.93 25.71
N GLY A 2 -11.40 38.01 26.52
CA GLY A 2 -11.25 36.57 26.26
C GLY A 2 -12.28 36.12 25.23
N VAL A 3 -11.87 35.33 24.25
CA VAL A 3 -12.79 34.73 23.27
C VAL A 3 -13.16 33.34 23.78
N ASP A 4 -14.45 33.10 23.98
CA ASP A 4 -14.96 31.79 24.37
C ASP A 4 -14.96 30.85 23.15
N LEU A 5 -13.89 30.07 23.01
CA LEU A 5 -13.70 29.09 21.94
C LEU A 5 -13.69 27.69 22.52
N ASP A 6 -14.40 26.76 21.88
CA ASP A 6 -14.30 25.33 22.19
C ASP A 6 -13.02 24.74 21.56
N HIS A 7 -12.05 24.41 22.41
CA HIS A 7 -10.76 23.86 22.03
C HIS A 7 -10.72 22.32 22.00
N ARG A 8 -11.84 21.64 22.26
CA ARG A 8 -11.87 20.17 22.48
C ARG A 8 -11.36 19.37 21.27
N TYR A 9 -11.53 19.88 20.05
CA TYR A 9 -11.23 19.14 18.81
C TYR A 9 -10.15 19.78 17.92
N ASP A 10 -9.43 20.77 18.41
CA ASP A 10 -8.37 21.47 17.66
C ASP A 10 -7.26 20.51 17.25
N ARG A 11 -6.89 19.60 18.15
CA ARG A 11 -5.88 18.59 17.89
C ARG A 11 -6.46 17.40 17.12
N LYS A 12 -6.24 17.39 15.82
CA LYS A 12 -6.55 16.23 14.96
C LYS A 12 -5.49 15.13 15.08
N ALA A 13 -5.93 13.92 15.42
CA ALA A 13 -5.07 12.73 15.49
C ALA A 13 -4.67 12.21 14.10
N VAL A 14 -3.70 12.87 13.46
CA VAL A 14 -3.22 12.53 12.10
C VAL A 14 -1.73 12.24 12.11
N ARG A 15 -1.33 11.14 11.46
CA ARG A 15 0.09 10.84 11.24
C ARG A 15 0.65 11.73 10.12
N ARG A 16 1.65 12.54 10.46
CA ARG A 16 2.40 13.40 9.51
C ARG A 16 3.74 12.80 9.09
N ALA A 17 4.21 11.76 9.78
CA ALA A 17 5.45 11.03 9.53
C ALA A 17 5.30 9.56 9.94
N PRO A 18 6.12 8.64 9.40
CA PRO A 18 6.16 7.27 9.92
C PRO A 18 6.80 7.24 11.31
N ARG A 19 6.37 6.32 12.17
CA ARG A 19 7.00 6.09 13.50
C ARG A 19 8.30 5.26 13.38
N SER A 20 8.47 4.53 12.27
CA SER A 20 9.63 3.65 12.06
C SER A 20 10.91 4.46 11.82
N LYS A 21 12.03 3.95 12.35
CA LYS A 21 13.39 4.51 12.15
C LYS A 21 14.11 3.91 10.92
N ASN A 22 13.46 3.03 10.15
CA ASN A 22 14.07 2.43 8.96
C ASN A 22 14.41 3.51 7.90
N LEU A 23 15.71 3.63 7.57
CA LEU A 23 16.23 4.65 6.67
C LEU A 23 15.63 4.56 5.25
N TYR A 24 15.47 3.36 4.69
CA TYR A 24 14.89 3.16 3.36
C TYR A 24 13.44 3.66 3.30
N LEU A 25 12.65 3.41 4.35
CA LEU A 25 11.29 3.92 4.43
C LEU A 25 11.28 5.46 4.51
N LEU A 26 12.23 6.05 5.25
CA LEU A 26 12.35 7.51 5.36
C LEU A 26 12.75 8.16 4.03
N LEU A 27 13.63 7.53 3.26
CA LEU A 27 13.99 7.97 1.91
C LEU A 27 12.78 7.93 0.97
N LEU A 28 12.01 6.84 0.96
CA LEU A 28 10.77 6.75 0.19
C LEU A 28 9.75 7.81 0.62
N VAL A 29 9.63 8.09 1.92
CA VAL A 29 8.78 9.15 2.43
C VAL A 29 9.25 10.52 1.93
N LYS A 30 10.56 10.80 1.92
CA LYS A 30 11.11 12.06 1.41
C LYS A 30 10.78 12.24 -0.08
N LEU A 31 10.97 11.20 -0.88
CA LEU A 31 10.63 11.15 -2.30
C LEU A 31 9.13 11.43 -2.52
N TYR A 32 8.24 10.65 -1.89
CA TYR A 32 6.80 10.81 -2.09
C TYR A 32 6.23 12.08 -1.46
N ARG A 33 6.90 12.67 -0.47
CA ARG A 33 6.55 14.00 0.06
C ARG A 33 6.85 15.09 -0.97
N PHE A 34 7.98 14.99 -1.67
CA PHE A 34 8.29 15.88 -2.78
C PHE A 34 7.26 15.74 -3.91
N LEU A 35 6.99 14.51 -4.36
CA LEU A 35 6.02 14.24 -5.43
C LEU A 35 4.59 14.66 -5.04
N ALA A 36 4.13 14.35 -3.83
CA ALA A 36 2.78 14.74 -3.39
C ALA A 36 2.59 16.26 -3.36
N ARG A 37 3.66 17.03 -3.08
CA ARG A 37 3.65 18.49 -3.08
C ARG A 37 3.72 19.08 -4.49
N ARG A 38 4.60 18.56 -5.35
CA ARG A 38 4.91 19.16 -6.67
C ARG A 38 4.01 18.69 -7.80
N THR A 39 3.49 17.46 -7.76
CA THR A 39 2.73 16.89 -8.88
C THR A 39 1.21 17.10 -8.76
N GLY A 40 0.70 17.41 -7.57
CA GLY A 40 -0.73 17.65 -7.32
C GLY A 40 -1.64 16.42 -7.40
N THR A 41 -1.15 15.23 -7.76
CA THR A 41 -1.98 14.03 -7.95
C THR A 41 -2.48 13.44 -6.62
N LYS A 42 -3.73 12.96 -6.61
CA LYS A 42 -4.31 12.28 -5.44
C LYS A 42 -3.56 10.97 -5.12
N PHE A 43 -3.05 10.28 -6.13
CA PHE A 43 -2.28 9.05 -5.98
C PHE A 43 -1.07 9.22 -5.03
N ASN A 44 -0.21 10.21 -5.29
CA ASN A 44 0.98 10.46 -4.47
C ASN A 44 0.62 10.87 -3.04
N LYS A 45 -0.45 11.66 -2.86
CA LYS A 45 -0.97 12.02 -1.52
C LYS A 45 -1.45 10.79 -0.75
N ILE A 46 -2.11 9.84 -1.42
CA ILE A 46 -2.57 8.60 -0.80
C ILE A 46 -1.40 7.66 -0.48
N LEU A 47 -0.43 7.50 -1.40
CA LEU A 47 0.78 6.71 -1.15
C LEU A 47 1.56 7.23 0.05
N LEU A 48 1.79 8.54 0.13
CA LEU A 48 2.48 9.17 1.27
C LEU A 48 1.75 8.87 2.59
N LYS A 49 0.43 9.03 2.63
CA LYS A 49 -0.38 8.69 3.82
C LYS A 49 -0.26 7.21 4.19
N ARG A 50 -0.19 6.32 3.19
CA ARG A 50 -0.03 4.88 3.43
C ARG A 50 1.36 4.51 3.93
N LEU A 51 2.42 5.19 3.48
CA LEU A 51 3.77 5.00 4.02
C LEU A 51 3.87 5.34 5.52
N PHE A 52 3.01 6.24 6.03
CA PHE A 52 2.93 6.59 7.46
C PHE A 52 2.19 5.56 8.32
N MET A 53 1.46 4.63 7.70
CA MET A 53 0.62 3.68 8.43
C MET A 53 1.46 2.70 9.25
N SER A 54 0.92 2.29 10.40
CA SER A 54 1.47 1.22 11.22
C SER A 54 1.40 -0.12 10.48
N ASN A 55 2.16 -1.12 10.96
CA ASN A 55 2.14 -2.46 10.39
C ASN A 55 0.72 -3.06 10.38
N THR A 56 -0.01 -2.93 11.48
CA THR A 56 -1.42 -3.34 11.60
C THR A 56 -2.32 -2.74 10.51
N ASN A 57 -2.07 -1.49 10.12
CA ASN A 57 -2.85 -0.78 9.10
C ASN A 57 -2.34 -0.99 7.66
N ARG A 58 -1.22 -1.72 7.52
CA ARG A 58 -0.63 -2.21 6.26
C ARG A 58 -0.60 -3.75 6.28
N PRO A 59 -1.77 -4.41 6.35
CA PRO A 59 -1.82 -5.87 6.34
C PRO A 59 -1.22 -6.44 5.04
N PRO A 60 -0.63 -7.65 5.09
CA PRO A 60 -0.15 -8.32 3.90
C PRO A 60 -1.29 -8.59 2.91
N LEU A 61 -0.95 -8.62 1.62
CA LEU A 61 -1.86 -8.99 0.54
C LEU A 61 -1.41 -10.31 -0.10
N SER A 62 -2.30 -11.30 -0.16
CA SER A 62 -2.02 -12.57 -0.82
C SER A 62 -2.00 -12.43 -2.35
N LEU A 63 -1.22 -13.29 -3.02
CA LEU A 63 -1.20 -13.36 -4.48
C LEU A 63 -2.57 -13.66 -5.09
N SER A 64 -3.32 -14.61 -4.52
CA SER A 64 -4.68 -14.93 -4.96
C SER A 64 -5.61 -13.71 -4.98
N ARG A 65 -5.54 -12.88 -3.93
CA ARG A 65 -6.36 -11.68 -3.81
C ARG A 65 -5.90 -10.59 -4.76
N LEU A 66 -4.58 -10.45 -4.95
CA LEU A 66 -4.02 -9.54 -5.94
C LEU A 66 -4.51 -9.90 -7.35
N VAL A 67 -4.39 -11.17 -7.74
CA VAL A 67 -4.87 -11.68 -9.04
C VAL A 67 -6.35 -11.41 -9.22
N ARG A 68 -7.18 -11.73 -8.22
CA ARG A 68 -8.63 -11.45 -8.27
C ARG A 68 -8.94 -9.97 -8.45
N HIS A 69 -8.15 -9.08 -7.88
CA HIS A 69 -8.32 -7.64 -8.05
C HIS A 69 -7.85 -7.12 -9.41
N MET A 70 -6.85 -7.76 -10.03
CA MET A 70 -6.32 -7.41 -11.34
C MET A 70 -7.16 -7.98 -12.49
N LYS A 71 -7.84 -9.12 -12.28
CA LYS A 71 -8.80 -9.70 -13.24
C LYS A 71 -10.11 -8.90 -13.40
N LYS A 72 -10.32 -7.82 -12.64
CA LYS A 72 -11.53 -6.99 -12.80
C LYS A 72 -11.45 -6.18 -14.09
N LYS A 73 -12.61 -5.86 -14.68
CA LYS A 73 -12.74 -4.99 -15.86
C LYS A 73 -11.93 -3.69 -15.69
N ASP A 74 -11.33 -3.22 -16.78
CA ASP A 74 -10.50 -2.01 -16.88
C ASP A 74 -9.16 -2.04 -16.13
N ARG A 75 -8.61 -3.22 -15.81
CA ARG A 75 -7.34 -3.35 -15.06
C ARG A 75 -6.26 -4.16 -15.76
N GLU A 76 -6.51 -4.49 -17.02
CA GLU A 76 -5.52 -5.09 -17.89
C GLU A 76 -4.32 -4.16 -18.07
N ASN A 77 -3.12 -4.74 -18.09
CA ASN A 77 -1.84 -4.04 -18.28
C ASN A 77 -1.55 -2.90 -17.29
N LYS A 78 -2.24 -2.84 -16.15
CA LYS A 78 -1.96 -1.88 -15.08
C LYS A 78 -0.98 -2.45 -14.07
N THR A 79 -0.19 -1.58 -13.46
CA THR A 79 0.73 -1.95 -12.38
C THR A 79 -0.04 -2.05 -11.05
N ALA A 80 0.02 -3.22 -10.40
CA ALA A 80 -0.55 -3.42 -9.08
C ALA A 80 0.34 -2.77 -8.01
N VAL A 81 -0.16 -1.80 -7.26
CA VAL A 81 0.63 -1.08 -6.24
C VAL A 81 0.12 -1.42 -4.85
N VAL A 82 0.99 -1.96 -4.00
CA VAL A 82 0.67 -2.38 -2.63
C VAL A 82 1.66 -1.75 -1.66
N VAL A 83 1.17 -0.89 -0.76
CA VAL A 83 2.00 -0.37 0.33
C VAL A 83 1.96 -1.34 1.50
N GLY A 84 2.76 -2.40 1.40
CA GLY A 84 2.82 -3.49 2.38
C GLY A 84 3.59 -4.69 1.83
N SER A 85 3.39 -5.83 2.46
CA SER A 85 4.00 -7.10 2.05
C SER A 85 3.07 -7.89 1.12
N ILE A 86 3.64 -8.56 0.13
CA ILE A 86 2.94 -9.52 -0.72
C ILE A 86 3.37 -10.93 -0.35
N THR A 87 2.38 -11.75 0.00
CA THR A 87 2.58 -13.13 0.46
C THR A 87 2.12 -14.13 -0.59
N ASP A 88 2.79 -15.28 -0.63
CA ASP A 88 2.39 -16.37 -1.50
C ASP A 88 1.04 -16.98 -1.05
N ASP A 89 0.38 -17.64 -1.99
CA ASP A 89 -0.81 -18.44 -1.75
C ASP A 89 -0.76 -19.71 -2.61
N ALA A 90 -0.43 -20.84 -1.95
CA ALA A 90 -0.28 -22.14 -2.59
C ALA A 90 -1.59 -22.67 -3.21
N ARG A 91 -2.75 -22.13 -2.84
CA ARG A 91 -4.06 -22.56 -3.38
C ARG A 91 -4.32 -22.06 -4.79
N LEU A 92 -3.63 -20.99 -5.18
CA LEU A 92 -3.65 -20.52 -6.56
C LEU A 92 -2.66 -21.40 -7.32
N TYR A 93 -3.07 -22.07 -8.40
CA TYR A 93 -2.16 -22.87 -9.21
C TYR A 93 -1.45 -21.99 -10.26
N GLU A 94 -2.25 -21.28 -11.07
CA GLU A 94 -1.75 -20.42 -12.14
C GLU A 94 -1.71 -18.95 -11.74
N VAL A 95 -0.54 -18.33 -11.92
CA VAL A 95 -0.34 -16.89 -11.70
C VAL A 95 -0.25 -16.20 -13.06
N PRO A 96 -1.14 -15.25 -13.39
CA PRO A 96 -1.02 -14.50 -14.63
C PRO A 96 0.24 -13.60 -14.60
N LYS A 97 0.70 -13.17 -15.79
CA LYS A 97 1.76 -12.17 -15.90
C LYS A 97 1.33 -10.86 -15.25
N LEU A 98 2.09 -10.39 -14.28
CA LEU A 98 1.74 -9.21 -13.46
C LEU A 98 2.95 -8.30 -13.27
N THR A 99 2.73 -6.99 -13.37
CA THR A 99 3.68 -5.98 -12.90
C THR A 99 3.23 -5.48 -11.54
N VAL A 100 4.06 -5.67 -10.52
CA VAL A 100 3.69 -5.46 -9.12
C VAL A 100 4.70 -4.56 -8.43
N CYS A 101 4.23 -3.52 -7.74
CA CYS A 101 5.05 -2.66 -6.88
C CYS A 101 4.68 -2.89 -5.41
N ALA A 102 5.67 -3.22 -4.57
CA ALA A 102 5.47 -3.46 -3.15
C ALA A 102 6.62 -2.99 -2.26
N LEU A 103 6.39 -2.91 -0.94
CA LEU A 103 7.48 -2.64 0.02
C LEU A 103 8.30 -3.91 0.27
N HIS A 104 7.63 -5.06 0.28
CA HIS A 104 8.26 -6.34 0.48
C HIS A 104 7.46 -7.41 -0.27
N VAL A 105 8.16 -8.37 -0.86
CA VAL A 105 7.57 -9.55 -1.51
C VAL A 105 8.29 -10.76 -0.94
N THR A 106 7.50 -11.69 -0.39
CA THR A 106 8.03 -12.97 0.12
C THR A 106 8.70 -13.77 -0.99
N GLU A 107 9.67 -14.61 -0.64
CA GLU A 107 10.46 -15.37 -1.61
C GLU A 107 9.60 -16.27 -2.51
N GLY A 108 8.66 -17.03 -1.93
CA GLY A 108 7.73 -17.86 -2.68
C GLY A 108 6.87 -17.04 -3.66
N ALA A 109 6.36 -15.88 -3.23
CA ALA A 109 5.61 -15.00 -4.12
C ALA A 109 6.49 -14.42 -5.22
N ARG A 110 7.74 -14.08 -4.90
CA ARG A 110 8.72 -13.54 -5.86
C ARG A 110 9.02 -14.55 -6.95
N ALA A 111 9.35 -15.79 -6.57
CA ALA A 111 9.67 -16.86 -7.50
C ALA A 111 8.52 -17.10 -8.49
N ARG A 112 7.28 -17.15 -8.00
CA ARG A 112 6.10 -17.40 -8.84
C ARG A 112 5.76 -16.27 -9.79
N ILE A 113 5.91 -15.00 -9.38
CA ILE A 113 5.69 -13.85 -10.26
C ILE A 113 6.75 -13.82 -11.37
N LEU A 114 8.02 -14.07 -11.03
CA LEU A 114 9.11 -14.06 -11.99
C LEU A 114 9.03 -15.25 -12.97
N ALA A 115 8.62 -16.43 -12.49
CA ALA A 115 8.45 -17.63 -13.31
C ALA A 115 7.45 -17.43 -14.46
N THR A 116 6.43 -16.57 -14.28
CA THR A 116 5.45 -16.26 -15.33
C THR A 116 5.84 -15.06 -16.20
N GLY A 117 7.09 -14.59 -16.07
CA GLY A 117 7.60 -13.40 -16.76
C GLY A 117 7.01 -12.10 -16.24
N GLY A 118 6.44 -12.10 -15.03
CA GLY A 118 6.00 -10.90 -14.34
C GLY A 118 7.18 -10.07 -13.84
N GLU A 119 6.88 -8.87 -13.37
CA GLU A 119 7.89 -7.90 -12.94
C GLU A 119 7.58 -7.38 -11.54
N ILE A 120 8.61 -7.25 -10.71
CA ILE A 120 8.51 -6.73 -9.35
C ILE A 120 9.28 -5.42 -9.28
N LEU A 121 8.58 -4.35 -8.92
CA LEU A 121 9.08 -3.00 -8.83
C LEU A 121 9.20 -2.54 -7.39
N THR A 122 10.22 -1.73 -7.13
CA THR A 122 10.31 -0.91 -5.92
C THR A 122 9.57 0.42 -6.12
N PHE A 123 9.32 1.12 -5.01
CA PHE A 123 8.59 2.39 -5.03
C PHE A 123 9.38 3.54 -5.68
N ASP A 124 10.71 3.51 -5.59
CA ASP A 124 11.61 4.41 -6.31
C ASP A 124 11.57 4.15 -7.83
N GLN A 125 11.62 2.89 -8.26
CA GLN A 125 11.45 2.52 -9.68
C GLN A 125 10.07 2.92 -10.22
N LEU A 126 9.01 2.72 -9.43
CA LEU A 126 7.66 3.14 -9.80
C LEU A 126 7.58 4.66 -9.96
N ALA A 127 8.25 5.43 -9.10
CA ALA A 127 8.27 6.88 -9.19
C ALA A 127 8.96 7.37 -10.47
N LEU A 128 10.01 6.68 -10.95
CA LEU A 128 10.67 6.98 -12.22
C LEU A 128 9.76 6.67 -13.41
N ARG A 129 9.12 5.48 -13.42
CA ARG A 129 8.25 5.06 -14.54
C ARG A 129 6.94 5.82 -14.62
N SER A 130 6.34 6.13 -13.47
CA SER A 130 4.98 6.68 -13.38
C SER A 130 4.88 7.68 -12.23
N PRO A 131 5.54 8.85 -12.33
CA PRO A 131 5.57 9.85 -11.25
C PRO A 131 4.19 10.42 -10.90
N LYS A 132 3.23 10.34 -11.83
CA LYS A 132 1.83 10.74 -11.63
C LYS A 132 0.92 9.59 -11.16
N GLY A 133 1.39 8.34 -11.20
CA GLY A 133 0.58 7.15 -10.91
C GLY A 133 -0.36 6.73 -12.04
N LYS A 134 -0.06 7.08 -13.29
CA LYS A 134 -0.84 6.64 -14.47
C LYS A 134 -0.77 5.12 -14.60
N ASN A 135 -1.85 4.49 -15.05
CA ASN A 135 -1.95 3.03 -15.23
C ASN A 135 -1.59 2.19 -13.99
N THR A 136 -1.85 2.73 -12.79
CA THR A 136 -1.65 1.99 -11.54
C THR A 136 -2.98 1.61 -10.90
N VAL A 137 -3.00 0.46 -10.23
CA VAL A 137 -4.13 0.02 -9.38
C VAL A 137 -3.62 -0.07 -7.95
N LEU A 138 -4.10 0.83 -7.11
CA LEU A 138 -3.68 0.90 -5.71
C LEU A 138 -4.54 -0.03 -4.84
N LEU A 139 -3.93 -1.11 -4.31
CA LEU A 139 -4.60 -2.15 -3.53
C LEU A 139 -4.25 -2.10 -2.04
N GLN A 140 -5.06 -2.75 -1.21
CA GLN A 140 -4.82 -2.93 0.23
C GLN A 140 -5.19 -4.35 0.65
N GLY A 141 -4.41 -4.91 1.58
CA GLY A 141 -4.78 -6.15 2.26
C GLY A 141 -6.00 -5.99 3.19
N PRO A 142 -6.63 -7.10 3.59
CA PRO A 142 -7.78 -7.09 4.48
C PRO A 142 -7.38 -6.67 5.91
N ARG A 143 -7.85 -5.51 6.36
CA ARG A 143 -7.55 -4.98 7.70
C ARG A 143 -8.28 -5.69 8.84
N LYS A 144 -9.46 -6.23 8.56
CA LYS A 144 -10.35 -6.86 9.54
C LYS A 144 -10.11 -8.37 9.74
N ALA A 145 -9.15 -8.97 9.03
CA ALA A 145 -8.90 -10.41 9.10
C ALA A 145 -8.14 -10.87 10.37
N ARG A 146 -7.78 -9.96 11.28
CA ARG A 146 -7.02 -10.28 12.50
C ARG A 146 -7.94 -10.87 13.57
N LYS A 147 -7.43 -11.83 14.34
CA LYS A 147 -8.12 -12.41 15.51
C LYS A 147 -8.58 -11.34 16.51
N ALA A 148 -7.73 -10.35 16.79
CA ALA A 148 -8.07 -9.21 17.65
C ALA A 148 -9.37 -8.49 17.23
N ASN A 149 -9.66 -8.42 15.93
CA ASN A 149 -10.84 -7.74 15.44
C ASN A 149 -12.14 -8.54 15.64
N ARG A 150 -12.06 -9.80 16.07
CA ARG A 150 -13.23 -10.61 16.43
C ARG A 150 -13.73 -10.32 17.86
N TYR A 151 -12.92 -9.70 18.70
CA TYR A 151 -13.21 -9.46 20.12
C TYR A 151 -13.62 -8.02 20.43
N PHE A 152 -13.78 -7.16 19.42
CA PHE A 152 -14.13 -5.75 19.66
C PHE A 152 -15.62 -5.52 19.89
N ASP A 153 -16.45 -6.51 19.59
CA ASP A 153 -17.89 -6.47 19.83
C ASP A 153 -18.19 -7.17 21.16
N SER A 154 -19.26 -6.76 21.84
CA SER A 154 -19.75 -7.46 23.01
C SER A 154 -20.36 -8.80 22.58
N ASP A 155 -19.82 -9.91 23.08
CA ASP A 155 -20.50 -11.19 23.02
C ASP A 155 -21.79 -11.05 23.84
N GLY A 156 -22.93 -11.07 23.13
CA GLY A 156 -24.26 -11.03 23.75
C GLY A 156 -24.60 -12.34 24.45
#